data_AF-A0A529ZI21-F1
#
_entry.id   AF-A0A529ZI21-F1
#
_cell.length_a   1.000
_cell.length_b   1.000
_cell.length_c   1.000
_cell.angle_alpha   90.00
_cell.angle_beta   90.00
_cell.angle_gamma   90.00
#
_symmetry.space_group_name_H-M   'P 1'
#
loop_
_entity.id
_entity.type
_entity.pdbx_description
1 polymer ?
#
loop_
_entity_poly.entity_id
_entity_poly.type
_entity_poly.pdbx_seq_one_letter_code
_entity_poly.pdbx_strand_id
1 'polypeptide(L)'
;MRASDLLKPRPEGLYCPPGDFFIDPVRPVERALITHGHSDHARSGHSSVLATQETLDIMGLRYGEDFAGTTQAAVPCETLDINGVAVTFHPAGHVLGSAQICVEHRGMRIVASGDYKRQ
;
A
#
# COMPACT_ATOMS: atom_id res chain seq x y z
N MET A 1 12.43 -18.23 7.37
CA MET A 1 11.20 -17.39 7.31
C MET A 1 10.30 -17.98 6.24
N ARG A 2 9.01 -18.13 6.51
CA ARG A 2 7.98 -18.49 5.52
C ARG A 2 7.40 -17.21 4.92
N ALA A 3 6.87 -17.26 3.70
CA ALA A 3 6.23 -16.10 3.06
C ALA A 3 5.13 -15.48 3.95
N SER A 4 4.35 -16.33 4.63
CA SER A 4 3.31 -15.94 5.59
C SER A 4 3.81 -15.19 6.82
N ASP A 5 5.10 -15.26 7.13
CA ASP A 5 5.69 -14.51 8.24
C ASP A 5 5.88 -13.02 7.86
N LEU A 6 5.98 -12.73 6.55
CA LEU A 6 6.13 -11.38 6.01
C LEU A 6 4.81 -10.80 5.51
N LEU A 7 4.04 -11.54 4.70
CA LEU A 7 2.71 -11.14 4.24
C LEU A 7 1.73 -12.29 4.34
N LYS A 8 0.58 -12.06 4.98
CA LYS A 8 -0.48 -13.07 5.13
C LYS A 8 -1.87 -12.48 4.93
N PRO A 9 -2.80 -13.23 4.33
CA PRO A 9 -4.17 -12.78 4.22
C PRO A 9 -4.81 -12.65 5.61
N ARG A 10 -5.58 -11.58 5.78
CA ARG A 10 -6.52 -11.37 6.88
C ARG A 10 -7.85 -10.89 6.29
N PRO A 11 -8.97 -10.92 7.03
CA PRO A 11 -10.24 -10.44 6.47
C PRO A 11 -10.25 -8.95 6.12
N GLU A 12 -9.32 -8.15 6.67
CA GLU A 12 -9.07 -6.76 6.29
C GLU A 12 -8.38 -6.62 4.92
N GLY A 13 -7.52 -7.56 4.53
CA GLY A 13 -6.60 -7.41 3.40
C GLY A 13 -5.28 -8.16 3.61
N LEU A 14 -4.26 -7.84 2.80
CA LEU A 14 -2.94 -8.47 2.90
C LEU A 14 -2.12 -7.80 4.01
N TYR A 15 -1.86 -8.50 5.11
CA TYR A 15 -1.25 -7.95 6.31
C TYR A 15 0.23 -8.30 6.42
N CYS A 16 1.06 -7.32 6.79
CA CYS A 16 2.46 -7.46 7.15
C CYS A 16 2.63 -7.45 8.68
N PRO A 17 2.81 -8.61 9.34
CA PRO A 17 3.01 -8.66 10.79
C PRO A 17 4.23 -7.87 11.31
N PRO A 18 5.44 -7.98 10.71
CA PRO A 18 6.59 -7.24 11.22
C PRO A 18 6.51 -5.72 10.96
N GLY A 19 5.85 -5.32 9.87
CA GLY A 19 5.67 -3.90 9.51
C GLY A 19 4.45 -3.25 10.16
N ASP A 20 3.53 -4.07 10.69
CA ASP A 20 2.20 -3.70 11.17
C ASP A 20 1.44 -2.78 10.20
N PHE A 21 1.27 -3.25 8.97
CA PHE A 21 0.51 -2.54 7.93
C PHE A 21 -0.26 -3.50 7.05
N PHE A 22 -1.25 -2.97 6.33
CA PHE A 22 -2.01 -3.71 5.31
C PHE A 22 -1.75 -3.14 3.92
N ILE A 23 -1.75 -4.00 2.91
CA ILE A 23 -1.78 -3.61 1.50
C ILE A 23 -3.21 -3.79 1.00
N ASP A 24 -3.75 -2.74 0.36
CA ASP A 24 -5.11 -2.65 -0.19
C ASP A 24 -6.21 -3.21 0.74
N PRO A 25 -6.31 -2.72 1.98
CA PRO A 25 -7.33 -3.18 2.89
C PRO A 25 -8.75 -2.79 2.43
N VAL A 26 -9.69 -3.73 2.53
CA VAL A 26 -11.10 -3.53 2.14
C VAL A 26 -11.97 -2.89 3.23
N ARG A 27 -11.38 -2.60 4.40
CA ARG A 27 -12.03 -1.95 5.56
C ARG A 27 -11.02 -1.10 6.34
N PRO A 28 -11.45 -0.12 7.15
CA PRO A 28 -10.56 0.71 7.97
C PRO A 28 -9.53 -0.08 8.79
N VAL A 29 -8.30 0.43 8.83
CA VAL A 29 -7.14 -0.13 9.55
C VAL A 29 -6.20 1.01 9.97
N GLU A 30 -5.26 0.71 10.86
CA GLU A 30 -4.32 1.71 11.37
C GLU A 30 -3.33 2.23 10.31
N ARG A 31 -2.78 1.34 9.49
CA ARG A 31 -1.82 1.69 8.43
C ARG A 31 -2.14 0.96 7.13
N ALA A 32 -2.57 1.71 6.13
CA ALA A 32 -2.90 1.22 4.81
C ALA A 32 -1.86 1.66 3.78
N LEU A 33 -1.32 0.71 3.03
CA LEU A 33 -0.53 0.94 1.84
C LEU A 33 -1.42 0.65 0.63
N ILE A 34 -1.60 1.65 -0.23
CA ILE A 34 -2.56 1.58 -1.34
C ILE A 34 -1.81 1.50 -2.66
N THR A 35 -2.12 0.50 -3.47
CA THR A 35 -1.49 0.28 -4.78
C THR A 35 -1.99 1.27 -5.82
N HIS A 36 -3.29 1.61 -5.82
CA HIS A 36 -3.89 2.55 -6.76
C HIS A 36 -5.31 3.00 -6.34
N GLY A 37 -5.80 4.08 -6.96
CA GLY A 37 -7.05 4.75 -6.59
C GLY A 37 -8.38 4.11 -7.04
N HIS A 38 -8.41 2.85 -7.47
CA HIS A 38 -9.69 2.18 -7.71
C HIS A 38 -10.39 1.85 -6.38
N SER A 39 -11.72 1.91 -6.38
CA SER A 39 -12.47 1.86 -5.12
C SER A 39 -12.32 0.52 -4.40
N ASP A 40 -12.18 -0.57 -5.14
CA ASP A 40 -11.95 -1.92 -4.60
C ASP A 40 -10.58 -2.09 -3.91
N HIS A 41 -9.62 -1.19 -4.15
CA HIS A 41 -8.31 -1.15 -3.50
C HIS A 41 -8.17 -0.02 -2.47
N ALA A 42 -8.66 1.18 -2.81
CA ALA A 42 -8.56 2.38 -2.00
C ALA A 42 -9.86 2.66 -1.24
N ARG A 43 -9.84 2.56 0.09
CA ARG A 43 -10.94 2.90 1.00
C ARG A 43 -10.58 4.10 1.89
N SER A 44 -11.58 4.80 2.39
CA SER A 44 -11.41 5.86 3.40
C SER A 44 -11.52 5.30 4.83
N GLY A 45 -11.17 6.11 5.82
CA GLY A 45 -11.29 5.81 7.24
C GLY A 45 -10.05 5.16 7.87
N HIS A 46 -8.94 5.04 7.14
CA HIS A 46 -7.68 4.57 7.70
C HIS A 46 -7.01 5.64 8.58
N SER A 47 -6.32 5.24 9.65
CA SER A 47 -5.59 6.20 10.50
C SER A 47 -4.40 6.81 9.76
N SER A 48 -3.68 6.01 8.97
CA SER A 48 -2.59 6.45 8.10
C SER A 48 -2.63 5.76 6.74
N VAL A 49 -2.41 6.54 5.67
CA VAL A 49 -2.36 6.04 4.29
C VAL A 49 -1.02 6.40 3.64
N LEU A 50 -0.36 5.39 3.07
CA LEU A 50 0.86 5.53 2.27
C LEU A 50 0.56 5.09 0.83
N ALA A 51 0.73 5.99 -0.13
CA ALA A 51 0.53 5.71 -1.56
C ALA A 51 1.31 6.71 -2.41
N THR A 52 1.35 6.53 -3.73
CA THR A 52 1.84 7.58 -4.64
C THR A 52 1.01 8.86 -4.51
N GLN A 53 1.60 10.02 -4.83
CA GLN A 53 0.90 11.31 -4.73
C GLN A 53 -0.42 11.30 -5.52
N GLU A 54 -0.39 10.77 -6.75
CA GLU A 54 -1.58 10.75 -7.60
C GLU A 54 -2.67 9.82 -7.05
N THR A 55 -2.29 8.73 -6.37
CA THR A 55 -3.26 7.87 -5.68
C THR A 55 -3.90 8.59 -4.49
N LEU A 56 -3.13 9.35 -3.72
CA LEU A 56 -3.65 10.18 -2.62
C LEU A 56 -4.60 11.26 -3.14
N ASP A 57 -4.25 11.93 -4.24
CA ASP A 57 -5.10 12.94 -4.87
C ASP A 57 -6.42 12.34 -5.36
N ILE A 58 -6.38 11.15 -5.99
CA ILE A 58 -7.58 10.42 -6.40
C ILE A 58 -8.44 10.05 -5.18
N MET A 59 -7.83 9.62 -4.08
CA MET A 59 -8.55 9.33 -2.84
C MET A 59 -9.22 10.57 -2.26
N GLY A 60 -8.52 11.71 -2.19
CA GLY A 60 -9.07 12.98 -1.73
C GLY A 60 -10.25 13.46 -2.57
N LEU A 61 -10.11 13.43 -3.91
CA LEU A 61 -11.18 13.79 -4.83
C LEU A 61 -12.43 12.89 -4.70
N ARG A 62 -12.25 11.61 -4.37
CA ARG A 62 -13.34 10.65 -4.27
C ARG A 62 -14.02 10.64 -2.91
N TYR A 63 -13.24 10.73 -1.83
CA TYR A 63 -13.69 10.45 -0.47
C TYR A 63 -13.68 11.68 0.45
N GLY A 64 -13.22 12.84 -0.04
CA GLY A 64 -13.03 14.05 0.75
C GLY A 64 -11.59 14.17 1.26
N GLU A 65 -11.16 15.40 1.57
CA GLU A 65 -9.81 15.68 2.08
C GLU A 65 -9.52 15.00 3.44
N ASP A 66 -10.56 14.61 4.17
CA ASP A 66 -10.51 13.90 5.46
C ASP A 66 -10.60 12.37 5.32
N PHE A 67 -10.31 11.82 4.13
CA PHE A 67 -10.40 10.38 3.87
C PHE A 67 -9.49 9.50 4.76
N ALA A 68 -8.46 10.09 5.37
CA ALA A 68 -7.54 9.42 6.28
C ALA A 68 -7.10 10.38 7.39
N GLY A 69 -6.66 9.83 8.54
CA GLY A 69 -6.12 10.64 9.63
C GLY A 69 -4.81 11.35 9.25
N THR A 70 -3.92 10.63 8.56
CA THR A 70 -2.68 11.16 7.98
C THR A 70 -2.40 10.50 6.62
N THR A 71 -1.71 11.23 5.75
CA THR A 71 -1.28 10.74 4.44
C THR A 71 0.22 10.93 4.28
N GLN A 72 0.87 10.01 3.58
CA GLN A 72 2.28 10.11 3.20
C GLN A 72 2.42 9.71 1.74
N ALA A 73 3.04 10.59 0.93
CA ALA A 73 3.38 10.27 -0.44
C ALA A 73 4.61 9.35 -0.51
N ALA A 74 4.48 8.24 -1.21
CA ALA A 74 5.59 7.36 -1.58
C ALA A 74 6.26 7.90 -2.84
N VAL A 75 7.58 8.11 -2.77
CA VAL A 75 8.38 8.47 -3.95
C VAL A 75 8.72 7.19 -4.72
N PRO A 76 8.44 7.12 -6.03
CA PRO A 76 8.74 5.93 -6.82
C PRO A 76 10.19 5.49 -6.71
N CYS A 77 10.40 4.19 -6.52
CA CYS A 77 11.70 3.54 -6.38
C CYS A 77 12.52 3.95 -5.14
N GLU A 78 11.99 4.77 -4.24
CA GLU A 78 12.60 5.03 -2.94
C GLU A 78 12.12 4.02 -1.88
N THR A 79 13.04 3.60 -1.03
CA THR A 79 12.77 2.64 0.05
C THR A 79 12.48 3.35 1.36
N LEU A 80 11.34 3.03 1.94
CA LEU A 80 10.92 3.46 3.27
C LEU A 80 11.12 2.32 4.27
N ASP A 81 11.63 2.62 5.47
CA ASP A 81 11.61 1.65 6.57
C ASP A 81 10.33 1.83 7.38
N ILE A 82 9.57 0.73 7.51
CA ILE A 82 8.38 0.67 8.35
C ILE A 82 8.59 -0.45 9.37
N ASN A 83 8.93 -0.09 10.61
CA ASN A 83 9.19 -1.03 11.70
C ASN A 83 10.26 -2.09 11.34
N GLY A 84 11.32 -1.72 10.63
CA GLY A 84 12.37 -2.65 10.19
C GLY A 84 12.01 -3.47 8.94
N VAL A 85 10.90 -3.14 8.27
CA VAL A 85 10.50 -3.70 6.96
C VAL A 85 10.74 -2.64 5.89
N ALA A 86 11.55 -2.97 4.90
CA ALA A 86 11.79 -2.09 3.75
C ALA A 86 10.61 -2.20 2.77
N VAL A 87 10.04 -1.05 2.42
CA VAL A 87 8.91 -0.91 1.49
C VAL A 87 9.29 0.02 0.35
N THR A 88 9.11 -0.44 -0.88
CA THR A 88 9.39 0.35 -2.10
C THR A 88 8.20 0.29 -3.05
N PHE A 89 7.80 1.45 -3.57
CA PHE A 89 6.73 1.55 -4.58
C PHE A 89 7.34 1.60 -5.98
N HIS A 90 6.92 0.70 -6.87
CA HIS A 90 7.37 0.64 -8.26
C HIS A 90 6.21 0.87 -9.21
N PRO A 91 6.34 1.64 -10.30
CA PRO A 91 5.24 1.84 -11.24
C PRO A 91 4.62 0.52 -11.73
N ALA A 92 3.29 0.44 -11.70
CA ALA A 92 2.54 -0.75 -12.13
C ALA A 92 2.07 -0.69 -13.59
N GLY A 93 2.07 0.51 -14.20
CA GLY A 93 1.64 0.71 -15.58
C GLY A 93 0.14 0.49 -15.82
N HIS A 94 -0.69 0.53 -14.77
CA HIS A 94 -2.13 0.26 -14.84
C HIS A 94 -2.96 1.54 -15.03
N VAL A 95 -3.09 2.34 -13.98
CA VAL A 95 -3.72 3.67 -13.99
C VAL A 95 -2.75 4.73 -13.46
N LEU A 96 -3.10 6.01 -13.58
CA LEU A 96 -2.31 7.10 -13.01
C LEU A 96 -2.03 6.83 -11.52
N GLY A 97 -0.77 6.96 -11.11
CA GLY A 97 -0.33 6.70 -9.75
C GLY A 97 -0.18 5.22 -9.37
N SER A 98 -0.62 4.27 -10.20
CA SER A 98 -0.59 2.86 -9.82
C SER A 98 0.83 2.33 -9.57
N ALA A 99 0.98 1.59 -8.47
CA ALA A 99 2.25 1.04 -8.03
C ALA A 99 2.14 -0.39 -7.50
N GLN A 100 3.14 -1.20 -7.83
CA GLN A 100 3.48 -2.44 -7.16
C GLN A 100 4.22 -2.11 -5.87
N ILE A 101 4.00 -2.88 -4.81
CA ILE A 101 4.61 -2.65 -3.50
C ILE A 101 5.56 -3.81 -3.19
N CYS A 102 6.85 -3.50 -3.18
CA CYS A 102 7.90 -4.43 -2.78
C CYS A 102 8.11 -4.35 -1.27
N VAL A 103 7.98 -5.48 -0.58
CA VAL A 103 8.12 -5.61 0.87
C VAL A 103 9.30 -6.54 1.16
N GLU A 104 10.27 -6.06 1.92
CA GLU A 104 11.51 -6.77 2.22
C GLU A 104 11.79 -6.83 3.71
N HIS A 105 12.09 -8.03 4.21
CA HIS A 105 12.48 -8.21 5.60
C HIS A 105 13.39 -9.44 5.75
N ARG A 106 14.56 -9.26 6.39
CA ARG A 106 15.53 -10.33 6.72
C ARG A 106 15.84 -11.27 5.53
N GLY A 107 16.09 -10.70 4.36
CA GLY A 107 16.45 -11.44 3.14
C GLY A 107 15.28 -12.06 2.38
N MET A 108 14.03 -11.89 2.85
CA MET A 108 12.83 -12.24 2.11
C MET A 108 12.25 -11.01 1.42
N ARG A 109 11.86 -11.16 0.15
CA ARG A 109 11.22 -10.13 -0.67
C ARG A 109 9.92 -10.66 -1.25
N ILE A 110 8.82 -9.93 -1.09
CA ILE A 110 7.53 -10.22 -1.73
C ILE A 110 7.06 -8.94 -2.41
N VAL A 111 6.54 -9.07 -3.63
CA VAL A 111 5.95 -7.95 -4.39
C VAL A 111 4.46 -8.17 -4.48
N ALA A 112 3.68 -7.24 -3.92
CA ALA A 112 2.25 -7.15 -4.19
C ALA A 112 2.07 -6.32 -5.47
N SER A 113 1.60 -6.95 -6.55
CA SER A 113 1.51 -6.28 -7.86
C SER A 113 0.42 -5.22 -7.92
N GLY A 114 -0.62 -5.34 -7.08
CA GLY A 114 -1.91 -4.72 -7.36
C GLY A 114 -2.43 -5.13 -8.74
N ASP A 115 -3.20 -4.25 -9.35
CA ASP A 115 -3.49 -4.32 -10.77
C ASP A 115 -2.33 -3.71 -11.55
N TYR A 116 -1.78 -4.48 -12.49
CA TYR A 116 -0.59 -4.08 -13.23
C TYR A 116 -0.71 -4.48 -14.71
N LYS A 117 -0.02 -3.73 -15.57
CA LYS A 117 0.05 -4.01 -17.00
C LYS A 117 1.50 -3.98 -17.45
N ARG A 118 1.88 -4.93 -18.31
CA ARG A 118 3.25 -5.07 -18.83
C ARG A 118 3.50 -4.35 -20.16
N GLN A 119 2.43 -3.91 -20.83
CA GLN A 119 2.40 -3.28 -22.16
C GLN A 119 1.21 -2.34 -22.26
#